data_AF-A0A933S5J7-F1
#
_entry.id   AF-A0A933S5J7-F1
#
_cell.length_a   1.000
_cell.length_b   1.000
_cell.length_c   1.000
_cell.angle_alpha   90.00
_cell.angle_beta   90.00
_cell.angle_gamma   90.00
#
_symmetry.space_group_name_H-M   'P 1'
#
loop_
_entity.id
_entity.type
_entity.pdbx_description
1 polymer ?
#
loop_
_entity_poly.entity_id
_entity_poly.type
_entity_poly.pdbx_seq_one_letter_code
_entity_poly.pdbx_strand_id
1 'polypeptide(L)'
;MKRAFTCLLLPLLCAACASFHDPDSDRLRGAMEITVTPAKMGENPPEVSYSAEVIMSRAEGYFGEKQFAEAAQEYGRFMELHATHEWAPYALYQQGVSLMLQVKTADREPALNRQALQAFDNLIVNYPQSAAVDDATRRRDQVRERLAEHELGVARFYLRTDRAQSALSRLDYLMQNYPGTAIAGAAWFEMGQALAATGDAAGAANAYRRFLEGNPDPKRAAKAHKALAGLETGG
;
A
#
# COMPACT_ATOMS: atom_id res chain seq x y z
N MET A 1 62.12 16.64 -20.48
CA MET A 1 60.83 16.05 -20.90
C MET A 1 59.90 16.01 -19.68
N LYS A 2 59.05 17.05 -19.51
CA LYS A 2 58.04 17.12 -18.44
C LYS A 2 56.68 16.94 -19.10
N ARG A 3 55.94 15.87 -18.78
CA ARG A 3 54.54 15.69 -19.21
C ARG A 3 53.64 16.29 -18.13
N ALA A 4 52.91 17.35 -18.49
CA ALA A 4 51.93 17.99 -17.63
C ALA A 4 50.68 17.11 -17.55
N PHE A 5 50.26 16.77 -16.33
CA PHE A 5 48.98 16.15 -16.03
C PHE A 5 47.86 17.15 -16.34
N THR A 6 47.11 16.90 -17.41
CA THR A 6 45.85 17.60 -17.67
C THR A 6 44.81 16.97 -16.76
N CYS A 7 44.57 17.63 -15.62
CA CYS A 7 43.49 17.30 -14.70
C CYS A 7 42.17 17.69 -15.37
N LEU A 8 41.57 16.75 -16.09
CA LEU A 8 40.20 16.86 -16.60
C LEU A 8 39.27 16.83 -15.39
N LEU A 9 38.86 18.03 -14.96
CA LEU A 9 37.76 18.26 -14.04
C LEU A 9 36.50 17.60 -14.60
N LEU A 10 36.13 16.46 -14.02
CA LEU A 10 34.78 15.89 -14.15
C LEU A 10 33.78 16.98 -13.72
N PRO A 11 32.76 17.32 -14.52
CA PRO A 11 31.71 18.21 -14.05
C PRO A 11 30.98 17.48 -12.92
N LEU A 12 30.96 18.13 -11.75
CA LEU A 12 30.06 17.81 -10.65
C LEU A 12 28.63 17.75 -11.21
N LEU A 13 28.09 16.54 -11.35
CA LEU A 13 26.65 16.33 -11.49
C LEU A 13 25.99 17.00 -10.29
N CYS A 14 25.28 18.09 -10.54
CA CYS A 14 24.45 18.78 -9.59
C CYS A 14 23.39 17.80 -9.07
N ALA A 15 23.64 17.18 -7.91
CA ALA A 15 22.73 16.23 -7.28
C ALA A 15 21.42 16.87 -6.75
N ALA A 16 21.19 18.16 -7.01
CA ALA A 16 20.07 18.94 -6.49
C ALA A 16 18.89 19.11 -7.48
N CYS A 17 18.96 18.53 -8.69
CA CYS A 17 17.93 18.76 -9.73
C CYS A 17 17.35 17.47 -10.36
N ALA A 18 17.65 16.30 -9.81
CA ALA A 18 17.07 15.06 -10.33
C ALA A 18 15.63 14.93 -9.84
N SER A 19 14.66 15.07 -10.75
CA SER A 19 13.26 14.74 -10.51
C SER A 19 13.14 13.31 -9.97
N PHE A 20 12.25 13.11 -9.01
CA PHE A 20 11.94 11.78 -8.49
C PHE A 20 11.42 10.86 -9.59
N HIS A 21 11.86 9.61 -9.59
CA HIS A 21 11.47 8.57 -10.55
C HIS A 21 11.12 7.29 -9.77
N ASP A 22 9.95 6.71 -10.06
CA ASP A 22 9.55 5.37 -9.64
C ASP A 22 9.74 4.44 -10.86
N PRO A 23 10.64 3.44 -10.80
CA PRO A 23 10.96 2.60 -11.95
C PRO A 23 9.75 1.90 -12.60
N ASP A 24 8.75 1.51 -11.80
CA ASP A 24 7.55 0.87 -12.35
C ASP A 24 6.67 1.89 -13.07
N SER A 25 6.57 3.11 -12.53
CA SER A 25 5.87 4.21 -13.18
C SER A 25 6.53 4.59 -14.49
N ASP A 26 7.86 4.70 -14.54
CA ASP A 26 8.61 5.01 -15.76
C ASP A 26 8.40 3.94 -16.85
N ARG A 27 8.46 2.67 -16.45
CA ARG A 27 8.19 1.54 -17.35
C ARG A 27 6.78 1.60 -17.92
N LEU A 28 5.78 1.86 -17.09
CA LEU A 28 4.38 1.94 -17.53
C LEU A 28 4.13 3.16 -18.42
N ARG A 29 4.75 4.29 -18.09
CA ARG A 29 4.70 5.50 -18.91
C ARG A 29 5.18 5.25 -20.34
N GLY A 30 6.30 4.51 -20.48
CA GLY A 30 6.81 4.08 -21.79
C GLY A 30 5.90 3.06 -22.47
N ALA A 31 5.45 2.04 -21.75
CA ALA A 31 4.61 0.97 -22.29
C ALA A 31 3.23 1.44 -22.76
N MET A 32 2.72 2.54 -22.18
CA MET A 32 1.43 3.13 -22.50
C MET A 32 1.58 4.41 -23.36
N GLU A 33 2.78 4.63 -23.92
CA GLU A 33 3.08 5.73 -24.84
C GLU A 33 2.65 7.12 -24.34
N ILE A 34 2.87 7.38 -23.04
CA ILE A 34 2.46 8.65 -22.42
C ILE A 34 3.49 9.74 -22.75
N THR A 35 3.14 10.58 -23.72
CA THR A 35 4.06 11.55 -24.33
C THR A 35 4.05 12.94 -23.68
N VAL A 36 3.27 13.17 -22.61
CA VAL A 36 3.22 14.49 -21.97
C VAL A 36 4.57 14.88 -21.39
N THR A 37 4.90 16.17 -21.44
CA THR A 37 6.04 16.72 -20.69
C THR A 37 5.56 17.10 -19.29
N PRO A 38 6.20 16.67 -18.19
CA PRO A 38 5.81 17.09 -16.85
C PRO A 38 5.89 18.61 -16.70
N ALA A 39 4.87 19.21 -16.10
CA ALA A 39 4.89 20.63 -15.80
C ALA A 39 5.98 20.93 -14.75
N LYS A 40 6.66 22.07 -14.89
CA LYS A 40 7.53 22.58 -13.82
C LYS A 40 6.68 23.30 -12.79
N MET A 41 6.74 22.88 -11.54
CA MET A 41 5.99 23.55 -10.48
C MET A 41 6.79 24.77 -10.00
N GLY A 42 6.14 25.94 -9.84
CA GLY A 42 6.82 27.20 -9.58
C GLY A 42 5.96 28.46 -9.82
N GLU A 43 6.61 29.61 -10.05
CA GLU A 43 5.99 30.96 -10.05
C GLU A 43 4.85 31.16 -11.06
N ASN A 44 4.77 30.34 -12.11
CA ASN A 44 3.66 30.31 -13.05
C ASN A 44 3.08 28.89 -13.12
N PRO A 45 2.09 28.55 -12.27
CA PRO A 45 1.42 27.26 -12.37
C PRO A 45 0.81 27.09 -13.77
N PRO A 46 0.81 25.86 -14.33
CA PRO A 46 0.23 25.62 -15.65
C PRO A 46 -1.24 26.07 -15.67
N GLU A 47 -1.66 26.62 -16.82
CA GLU A 47 -3.01 27.12 -17.04
C GLU A 47 -4.07 26.14 -16.53
N VAL A 48 -5.10 26.65 -15.86
CA VAL A 48 -6.24 25.83 -15.43
C VAL A 48 -7.04 25.43 -16.67
N SER A 49 -6.59 24.35 -17.31
CA SER A 49 -7.24 23.70 -18.44
C SER A 49 -7.80 22.36 -17.99
N TYR A 50 -8.94 22.00 -18.58
CA TYR A 50 -9.58 20.70 -18.41
C TYR A 50 -9.15 19.71 -19.50
N SER A 51 -8.14 20.00 -20.31
CA SER A 51 -7.59 19.02 -21.27
C SER A 51 -6.86 17.88 -20.55
N ALA A 52 -6.92 16.69 -21.14
CA ALA A 52 -6.29 15.50 -20.59
C ALA A 52 -4.77 15.68 -20.46
N GLU A 53 -4.15 16.29 -21.48
CA GLU A 53 -2.71 16.56 -21.56
C GLU A 53 -2.23 17.50 -20.47
N VAL A 54 -2.96 18.60 -20.21
CA VAL A 54 -2.57 19.57 -19.18
C VAL A 54 -2.73 18.97 -17.78
N ILE A 55 -3.82 18.25 -17.52
CA ILE A 55 -4.02 17.61 -16.21
C ILE A 55 -2.95 16.54 -15.97
N MET A 56 -2.67 15.68 -16.95
CA MET A 56 -1.64 14.65 -16.84
C MET A 56 -0.25 15.28 -16.67
N SER A 57 0.08 16.30 -17.47
CA SER A 57 1.34 17.05 -17.36
C SER A 57 1.54 17.64 -15.95
N ARG A 58 0.49 18.23 -15.36
CA ARG A 58 0.53 18.77 -14.01
C ARG A 58 0.68 17.67 -12.95
N ALA A 59 -0.05 16.57 -13.08
CA ALA A 59 0.05 15.42 -12.18
C ALA A 59 1.49 14.84 -12.16
N GLU A 60 2.08 14.64 -13.34
CA GLU A 60 3.46 14.17 -13.49
C GLU A 60 4.48 15.17 -12.93
N GLY A 61 4.22 16.48 -13.07
CA GLY A 61 5.02 17.54 -12.48
C GLY A 61 5.07 17.45 -10.95
N TYR A 62 3.89 17.41 -10.32
CA TYR A 62 3.78 17.22 -8.88
C TYR A 62 4.45 15.91 -8.41
N PHE A 63 4.26 14.82 -9.15
CA PHE A 63 4.88 13.53 -8.82
C PHE A 63 6.41 13.60 -8.83
N GLY A 64 6.99 14.18 -9.90
CA GLY A 64 8.44 14.34 -10.06
C GLY A 64 9.07 15.25 -8.99
N GLU A 65 8.31 16.19 -8.44
CA GLU A 65 8.74 17.06 -7.33
C GLU A 65 8.43 16.49 -5.94
N LYS A 66 7.94 15.24 -5.85
CA LYS A 66 7.56 14.55 -4.62
C LYS A 66 6.38 15.20 -3.87
N GLN A 67 5.61 16.04 -4.55
CA GLN A 67 4.37 16.62 -4.07
C GLN A 67 3.23 15.61 -4.27
N PHE A 68 3.33 14.48 -3.56
CA PHE A 68 2.48 13.31 -3.81
C PHE A 68 1.00 13.54 -3.45
N ALA A 69 0.70 14.47 -2.54
CA ALA A 69 -0.67 14.83 -2.21
C ALA A 69 -1.34 15.54 -3.39
N GLU A 70 -0.66 16.52 -3.95
CA GLU A 70 -1.08 17.28 -5.13
C GLU A 70 -1.13 16.37 -6.37
N ALA A 71 -0.14 15.51 -6.55
CA ALA A 71 -0.13 14.51 -7.63
C ALA A 71 -1.36 13.60 -7.57
N ALA A 72 -1.66 13.03 -6.40
CA ALA A 72 -2.84 12.17 -6.21
C ALA A 72 -4.16 12.92 -6.51
N GLN A 73 -4.26 14.21 -6.15
CA GLN A 73 -5.42 15.02 -6.48
C GLN A 73 -5.57 15.25 -7.99
N GLU A 74 -4.47 15.51 -8.69
CA GLU A 74 -4.49 15.75 -10.14
C GLU A 74 -4.77 14.48 -10.95
N TYR A 75 -4.20 13.34 -10.57
CA TYR A 75 -4.60 12.05 -11.17
C TYR A 75 -6.06 11.71 -10.88
N GLY A 76 -6.56 12.05 -9.68
CA GLY A 76 -7.99 11.93 -9.35
C GLY A 76 -8.86 12.80 -10.25
N ARG A 77 -8.48 14.06 -10.45
CA ARG A 77 -9.15 14.99 -11.39
C ARG A 77 -9.13 14.48 -12.83
N PHE A 78 -8.03 13.86 -13.26
CA PHE A 78 -7.98 13.21 -14.56
C PHE A 78 -9.08 12.15 -14.68
N MET A 79 -9.27 11.32 -13.64
CA MET A 79 -10.31 10.30 -13.64
C MET A 79 -11.73 10.85 -13.57
N GLU A 80 -11.94 11.98 -12.91
CA GLU A 80 -13.25 12.66 -12.88
C GLU A 80 -13.67 13.19 -14.26
N LEU A 81 -12.71 13.69 -15.05
CA LEU A 81 -12.99 14.38 -16.31
C LEU A 81 -12.75 13.52 -17.56
N HIS A 82 -11.84 12.55 -17.48
CA HIS A 82 -11.29 11.80 -18.61
C HIS A 82 -11.23 10.29 -18.35
N ALA A 83 -12.23 9.75 -17.66
CA ALA A 83 -12.28 8.31 -17.35
C ALA A 83 -12.21 7.40 -18.58
N THR A 84 -12.64 7.84 -19.76
CA THR A 84 -12.59 7.02 -20.99
C THR A 84 -11.31 7.21 -21.81
N HIS A 85 -10.37 8.04 -21.34
CA HIS A 85 -9.11 8.32 -22.04
C HIS A 85 -8.16 7.12 -21.95
N GLU A 86 -7.30 6.95 -22.95
CA GLU A 86 -6.33 5.85 -23.00
C GLU A 86 -5.34 5.84 -21.81
N TRP A 87 -5.07 7.01 -21.23
CA TRP A 87 -4.22 7.17 -20.05
C TRP A 87 -4.95 7.01 -18.70
N ALA A 88 -6.27 6.82 -18.70
CA ALA A 88 -7.05 6.60 -17.48
C ALA A 88 -6.50 5.45 -16.59
N PRO A 89 -6.13 4.26 -17.13
CA PRO A 89 -5.49 3.24 -16.31
C PRO A 89 -4.17 3.71 -15.66
N TYR A 90 -3.36 4.51 -16.37
CA TYR A 90 -2.13 5.05 -15.80
C TYR A 90 -2.41 6.11 -14.72
N ALA A 91 -3.43 6.95 -14.90
CA ALA A 91 -3.84 7.92 -13.90
C ALA A 91 -4.28 7.23 -12.60
N LEU A 92 -5.12 6.18 -12.66
CA LEU A 92 -5.49 5.40 -11.46
C LEU A 92 -4.27 4.75 -10.81
N TYR A 93 -3.36 4.20 -11.61
CA TYR A 93 -2.13 3.60 -11.11
C TYR A 93 -1.31 4.63 -10.32
N GLN A 94 -1.02 5.78 -10.94
CA GLN A 94 -0.21 6.81 -10.32
C GLN A 94 -0.92 7.52 -9.17
N GLN A 95 -2.24 7.60 -9.16
CA GLN A 95 -3.01 8.04 -7.99
C GLN A 95 -2.73 7.11 -6.81
N GLY A 96 -2.84 5.79 -7.01
CA GLY A 96 -2.54 4.79 -5.99
C GLY A 96 -1.10 4.85 -5.49
N VAL A 97 -0.13 4.95 -6.40
CA VAL A 97 1.30 5.10 -6.04
C VAL A 97 1.55 6.38 -5.25
N SER A 98 0.98 7.50 -5.68
CA SER A 98 1.10 8.79 -4.99
C SER A 98 0.54 8.72 -3.56
N LEU A 99 -0.60 8.07 -3.37
CA LEU A 99 -1.19 7.84 -2.05
C LEU A 99 -0.32 6.92 -1.19
N MET A 100 0.30 5.87 -1.76
CA MET A 100 1.23 5.00 -1.04
C MET A 100 2.49 5.72 -0.59
N LEU A 101 3.01 6.65 -1.39
CA LEU A 101 4.23 7.42 -1.10
C LEU A 101 4.01 8.52 -0.05
N GLN A 102 2.77 8.94 0.17
CA GLN A 102 2.41 9.83 1.28
C GLN A 102 2.47 9.13 2.65
N VAL A 103 2.24 7.80 2.69
CA VAL A 103 2.17 7.03 3.93
C VAL A 103 3.54 7.01 4.62
N LYS A 104 3.67 7.74 5.73
CA LYS A 104 4.92 7.79 6.50
C LYS A 104 5.14 6.53 7.35
N THR A 105 4.08 6.02 7.96
CA THR A 105 4.09 4.75 8.69
C THR A 105 2.75 4.04 8.52
N ALA A 106 2.79 2.71 8.29
CA ALA A 106 1.61 1.91 7.96
C ALA A 106 0.53 1.94 9.06
N ASP A 107 0.93 2.07 10.32
CA ASP A 107 0.07 2.11 11.50
C ASP A 107 -0.71 3.43 11.64
N ARG A 108 -0.21 4.55 11.08
CA ARG A 108 -0.75 5.89 11.37
C ARG A 108 -1.71 6.43 10.32
N GLU A 109 -1.65 5.96 9.08
CA GLU A 109 -2.42 6.57 7.98
C GLU A 109 -3.27 5.56 7.19
N PRO A 110 -4.20 4.83 7.86
CA PRO A 110 -5.05 3.86 7.19
C PRO A 110 -6.01 4.50 6.17
N ALA A 111 -6.29 5.80 6.26
CA ALA A 111 -7.12 6.51 5.30
C ALA A 111 -6.45 6.61 3.91
N LEU A 112 -5.16 6.93 3.86
CA LEU A 112 -4.40 6.99 2.60
C LEU A 112 -4.28 5.61 1.96
N ASN A 113 -3.99 4.58 2.78
CA ASN A 113 -3.98 3.20 2.30
C ASN A 113 -5.34 2.76 1.74
N ARG A 114 -6.47 3.13 2.36
CA ARG A 114 -7.81 2.82 1.80
C ARG A 114 -8.05 3.51 0.46
N GLN A 115 -7.64 4.76 0.30
CA GLN A 115 -7.75 5.46 -0.98
C GLN A 115 -6.86 4.81 -2.06
N ALA A 116 -5.62 4.43 -1.69
CA ALA A 116 -4.71 3.74 -2.60
C ALA A 116 -5.29 2.38 -3.04
N LEU A 117 -5.84 1.60 -2.09
CA LEU A 117 -6.52 0.34 -2.36
C LEU A 117 -7.65 0.54 -3.38
N GLN A 118 -8.51 1.54 -3.16
CA GLN A 118 -9.59 1.87 -4.07
C GLN A 118 -9.10 2.26 -5.47
N ALA A 119 -8.02 3.03 -5.59
CA ALA A 119 -7.45 3.41 -6.88
C ALA A 119 -6.95 2.18 -7.67
N PHE A 120 -6.24 1.26 -7.00
CA PHE A 120 -5.77 0.02 -7.65
C PHE A 120 -6.92 -0.94 -7.98
N ASP A 121 -7.91 -1.09 -7.09
CA ASP A 121 -9.09 -1.92 -7.35
C ASP A 121 -9.88 -1.38 -8.55
N ASN A 122 -10.08 -0.06 -8.63
CA ASN A 122 -10.71 0.57 -9.78
C ASN A 122 -9.94 0.33 -11.07
N LEU A 123 -8.60 0.34 -11.02
CA LEU A 123 -7.79 0.04 -12.20
C LEU A 123 -8.02 -1.39 -12.66
N ILE A 124 -7.88 -2.35 -11.75
CA ILE A 124 -7.95 -3.79 -12.05
C ILE A 124 -9.35 -4.16 -12.56
N VAL A 125 -10.40 -3.60 -11.97
CA VAL A 125 -11.80 -3.88 -12.35
C VAL A 125 -12.16 -3.23 -13.68
N ASN A 126 -11.82 -1.96 -13.87
CA ASN A 126 -12.30 -1.20 -15.03
C ASN A 126 -11.38 -1.31 -16.26
N TYR A 127 -10.08 -1.61 -16.07
CA TYR A 127 -9.09 -1.72 -17.14
C TYR A 127 -8.27 -3.02 -17.05
N PRO A 128 -8.93 -4.20 -17.03
CA PRO A 128 -8.28 -5.49 -16.79
C PRO A 128 -7.26 -5.92 -17.87
N GLN A 129 -7.19 -5.20 -19.00
CA GLN A 129 -6.23 -5.45 -20.09
C GLN A 129 -5.08 -4.43 -20.11
N SER A 130 -5.04 -3.48 -19.17
CA SER A 130 -3.97 -2.49 -19.11
C SER A 130 -2.64 -3.12 -18.73
N ALA A 131 -1.54 -2.62 -19.30
CA ALA A 131 -0.17 -2.97 -18.92
C ALA A 131 0.13 -2.70 -17.42
N ALA A 132 -0.67 -1.84 -16.77
CA ALA A 132 -0.53 -1.50 -15.35
C ALA A 132 -1.13 -2.55 -14.39
N VAL A 133 -1.96 -3.48 -14.86
CA VAL A 133 -2.71 -4.41 -14.00
C VAL A 133 -1.80 -5.27 -13.13
N ASP A 134 -0.72 -5.80 -13.68
CA ASP A 134 0.19 -6.69 -12.94
C ASP A 134 0.87 -5.96 -11.78
N ASP A 135 1.32 -4.72 -11.99
CA ASP A 135 1.96 -3.94 -10.94
C ASP A 135 0.94 -3.38 -9.94
N ALA A 136 -0.19 -2.88 -10.43
CA ALA A 136 -1.31 -2.46 -9.60
C ALA A 136 -1.79 -3.58 -8.65
N THR A 137 -1.84 -4.82 -9.13
CA THR A 137 -2.19 -5.99 -8.32
C THR A 137 -1.17 -6.21 -7.21
N ARG A 138 0.12 -6.17 -7.51
CA ARG A 138 1.18 -6.30 -6.49
C ARG A 138 1.10 -5.19 -5.45
N ARG A 139 0.95 -3.94 -5.88
CA ARG A 139 0.88 -2.78 -4.99
C ARG A 139 -0.41 -2.77 -4.15
N ARG A 140 -1.54 -3.17 -4.74
CA ARG A 140 -2.80 -3.44 -4.02
C ARG A 140 -2.58 -4.43 -2.89
N ASP A 141 -1.91 -5.55 -3.16
CA ASP A 141 -1.67 -6.58 -2.15
C ASP A 141 -0.78 -6.06 -1.02
N GLN A 142 0.25 -5.26 -1.33
CA GLN A 142 1.05 -4.56 -0.30
C GLN A 142 0.20 -3.61 0.55
N VAL A 143 -0.73 -2.87 -0.05
CA VAL A 143 -1.64 -1.97 0.67
C VAL A 143 -2.61 -2.76 1.56
N ARG A 144 -3.10 -3.92 1.09
CA ARG A 144 -3.92 -4.84 1.91
C ARG A 144 -3.15 -5.35 3.12
N GLU A 145 -1.88 -5.71 2.97
CA GLU A 145 -1.01 -6.10 4.10
C GLU A 145 -0.86 -4.96 5.12
N ARG A 146 -0.62 -3.72 4.68
CA ARG A 146 -0.52 -2.54 5.56
C ARG A 146 -1.81 -2.30 6.36
N LEU A 147 -2.97 -2.43 5.71
CA LEU A 147 -4.27 -2.25 6.37
C LEU A 147 -4.55 -3.38 7.36
N ALA A 148 -4.21 -4.61 7.02
CA ALA A 148 -4.31 -5.75 7.93
C ALA A 148 -3.39 -5.56 9.15
N GLU A 149 -2.16 -5.05 8.95
CA GLU A 149 -1.21 -4.77 10.02
C GLU A 149 -1.74 -3.69 10.98
N HIS A 150 -2.37 -2.64 10.46
CA HIS A 150 -3.03 -1.63 11.27
C HIS A 150 -4.12 -2.25 12.18
N GLU A 151 -5.02 -3.05 11.60
CA GLU A 151 -6.09 -3.71 12.35
C GLU A 151 -5.55 -4.67 13.41
N LEU A 152 -4.52 -5.46 13.08
CA LEU A 152 -3.86 -6.35 14.03
C LEU A 152 -3.16 -5.57 15.15
N GLY A 153 -2.54 -4.43 14.84
CA GLY A 153 -1.94 -3.53 15.82
C GLY A 153 -2.97 -3.04 16.85
N VAL A 154 -4.15 -2.62 16.39
CA VAL A 154 -5.26 -2.21 17.26
C VAL A 154 -5.81 -3.38 18.07
N ALA A 155 -5.98 -4.56 17.46
CA ALA A 155 -6.39 -5.77 18.19
C ALA A 155 -5.41 -6.12 19.32
N ARG A 156 -4.10 -6.10 19.03
CA ARG A 156 -3.04 -6.33 20.03
C ARG A 156 -3.06 -5.29 21.14
N PHE A 157 -3.36 -4.03 20.83
CA PHE A 157 -3.54 -3.00 21.85
C PHE A 157 -4.71 -3.32 22.79
N TYR A 158 -5.85 -3.75 22.25
CA TYR A 158 -6.99 -4.17 23.08
C TYR A 158 -6.71 -5.42 23.91
N LEU A 159 -5.97 -6.40 23.38
CA LEU A 159 -5.52 -7.56 24.17
C LEU A 159 -4.63 -7.16 25.34
N ARG A 160 -3.72 -6.21 25.17
CA ARG A 160 -2.84 -5.72 26.25
C ARG A 160 -3.56 -4.88 27.31
N THR A 161 -4.79 -4.46 27.04
CA THR A 161 -5.61 -3.63 27.94
C THR A 161 -6.83 -4.39 28.46
N ASP A 162 -6.80 -5.73 28.41
CA ASP A 162 -7.85 -6.65 28.88
C ASP A 162 -9.23 -6.43 28.22
N ARG A 163 -9.25 -5.86 27.02
CA ARG A 163 -10.47 -5.59 26.24
C ARG A 163 -10.67 -6.63 25.14
N ALA A 164 -10.78 -7.91 25.53
CA ALA A 164 -10.83 -9.03 24.59
C ALA A 164 -11.96 -8.94 23.56
N GLN A 165 -13.17 -8.50 23.95
CA GLN A 165 -14.29 -8.34 23.00
C GLN A 165 -14.01 -7.28 21.92
N SER A 166 -13.34 -6.18 22.30
CA SER A 166 -12.92 -5.16 21.34
C SER A 166 -11.82 -5.69 20.42
N ALA A 167 -10.91 -6.53 20.94
CA ALA A 167 -9.91 -7.20 20.10
C ALA A 167 -10.54 -8.14 19.08
N LEU A 168 -11.51 -8.98 19.49
CA LEU A 168 -12.27 -9.85 18.58
C LEU A 168 -12.90 -9.06 17.44
N SER A 169 -13.58 -7.95 17.77
CA SER A 169 -14.23 -7.11 16.75
C SER A 169 -13.25 -6.61 15.67
N ARG A 170 -12.00 -6.29 16.05
CA ARG A 170 -10.94 -5.85 15.12
C ARG A 170 -10.37 -7.03 14.32
N LEU A 171 -10.19 -8.18 14.96
CA LEU A 171 -9.70 -9.39 14.30
C LEU A 171 -10.72 -9.94 13.29
N ASP A 172 -12.01 -9.93 13.63
CA ASP A 172 -13.09 -10.30 12.70
C ASP A 172 -13.11 -9.38 11.49
N TYR A 173 -13.01 -8.05 11.71
CA TYR A 173 -12.90 -7.09 10.62
C TYR A 173 -11.68 -7.37 9.73
N LEU A 174 -10.53 -7.67 10.33
CA LEU A 174 -9.30 -8.01 9.59
C LEU A 174 -9.52 -9.26 8.71
N MET A 175 -10.05 -10.34 9.28
CA MET A 175 -10.27 -11.60 8.55
C MET A 175 -11.29 -11.45 7.42
N GLN A 176 -12.31 -10.62 7.60
CA GLN A 176 -13.35 -10.37 6.60
C GLN A 176 -12.86 -9.48 5.45
N ASN A 177 -12.10 -8.42 5.74
CA ASN A 177 -11.74 -7.42 4.74
C ASN A 177 -10.38 -7.67 4.07
N TYR A 178 -9.45 -8.33 4.77
CA TYR A 178 -8.11 -8.61 4.28
C TYR A 178 -7.76 -10.11 4.28
N PRO A 179 -8.66 -11.00 3.81
CA PRO A 179 -8.34 -12.43 3.70
C PRO A 179 -7.17 -12.64 2.73
N GLY A 180 -6.43 -13.73 2.94
CA GLY A 180 -5.29 -14.12 2.12
C GLY A 180 -4.00 -13.35 2.38
N THR A 181 -4.04 -12.28 3.18
CA THR A 181 -2.83 -11.59 3.65
C THR A 181 -2.04 -12.47 4.62
N ALA A 182 -0.72 -12.34 4.61
CA ALA A 182 0.14 -13.00 5.58
C ALA A 182 -0.22 -12.55 7.01
N ILE A 183 -0.61 -11.28 7.17
CA ILE A 183 -1.09 -10.76 8.45
C ILE A 183 -2.38 -11.44 8.91
N ALA A 184 -3.34 -11.73 8.03
CA ALA A 184 -4.53 -12.50 8.39
C ALA A 184 -4.18 -13.91 8.87
N GLY A 185 -3.27 -14.61 8.18
CA GLY A 185 -2.76 -15.90 8.65
C GLY A 185 -2.14 -15.80 10.06
N ALA A 186 -1.32 -14.78 10.29
CA ALA A 186 -0.68 -14.54 11.57
C ALA A 186 -1.64 -14.12 12.70
N ALA A 187 -2.75 -13.47 12.37
CA ALA A 187 -3.73 -12.92 13.31
C ALA A 187 -4.59 -14.00 14.00
N TRP A 188 -4.63 -15.22 13.46
CA TRP A 188 -5.34 -16.35 14.09
C TRP A 188 -4.83 -16.67 15.50
N PHE A 189 -3.56 -16.40 15.79
CA PHE A 189 -3.01 -16.57 17.13
C PHE A 189 -3.65 -15.59 18.13
N GLU A 190 -3.71 -14.30 17.79
CA GLU A 190 -4.36 -13.27 18.60
C GLU A 190 -5.86 -13.52 18.73
N MET A 191 -6.50 -14.08 17.69
CA MET A 191 -7.89 -14.53 17.73
C MET A 191 -8.09 -15.63 18.77
N GLY A 192 -7.21 -16.64 18.79
CA GLY A 192 -7.24 -17.69 19.81
C GLY A 192 -7.07 -17.15 21.24
N GLN A 193 -6.20 -16.14 21.42
CA GLN A 193 -6.03 -15.48 22.71
C GLN A 193 -7.29 -14.73 23.15
N ALA A 194 -7.90 -13.98 22.24
CA ALA A 194 -9.09 -13.18 22.51
C ALA A 194 -10.32 -14.08 22.81
N LEU A 195 -10.50 -15.16 22.05
CA LEU A 195 -11.59 -16.13 22.27
C LEU A 195 -11.42 -16.86 23.61
N ALA A 196 -10.21 -17.29 23.96
CA ALA A 196 -9.95 -17.91 25.25
C ALA A 196 -10.26 -16.95 26.41
N ALA A 197 -9.87 -15.67 26.28
CA ALA A 197 -10.13 -14.65 27.30
C ALA A 197 -11.63 -14.30 27.46
N THR A 198 -12.45 -14.57 26.45
CA THR A 198 -13.91 -14.38 26.52
C THR A 198 -14.68 -15.64 26.93
N GLY A 199 -13.98 -16.76 27.16
CA GLY A 199 -14.56 -18.04 27.57
C GLY A 199 -14.97 -18.96 26.43
N ASP A 200 -14.75 -18.58 25.17
CA ASP A 200 -15.01 -19.45 24.01
C ASP A 200 -13.82 -20.39 23.75
N ALA A 201 -13.75 -21.46 24.55
CA ALA A 201 -12.68 -22.46 24.45
C ALA A 201 -12.68 -23.18 23.10
N ALA A 202 -13.86 -23.48 22.55
CA ALA A 202 -13.99 -24.20 21.27
C ALA A 202 -13.53 -23.33 20.10
N GLY A 203 -13.95 -22.06 20.06
CA GLY A 203 -13.48 -21.09 19.09
C GLY A 203 -11.98 -20.84 19.20
N ALA A 204 -11.46 -20.69 20.42
CA ALA A 204 -10.03 -20.50 20.65
C ALA A 204 -9.19 -21.68 20.12
N ALA A 205 -9.62 -22.92 20.39
CA ALA A 205 -8.95 -24.12 19.89
C ALA A 205 -8.94 -24.16 18.35
N ASN A 206 -10.05 -23.79 17.70
CA ASN A 206 -10.12 -23.69 16.24
C ASN A 206 -9.15 -22.63 15.70
N ALA A 207 -9.14 -21.43 16.28
CA ALA A 207 -8.25 -20.35 15.88
C ALA A 207 -6.77 -20.75 15.97
N TYR A 208 -6.35 -21.42 17.05
CA TYR A 208 -4.97 -21.93 17.16
C TYR A 208 -4.63 -23.01 16.13
N ARG A 209 -5.58 -23.90 15.79
CA ARG A 209 -5.38 -24.88 14.70
C ARG A 209 -5.17 -24.19 13.36
N ARG A 210 -6.01 -23.21 13.01
CA ARG A 210 -5.85 -22.41 11.78
C ARG A 210 -4.51 -21.66 11.76
N PHE A 211 -4.07 -21.12 12.89
CA PHE A 211 -2.76 -20.49 12.99
C PHE A 211 -1.61 -21.46 12.67
N LEU A 212 -1.69 -22.70 13.18
CA LEU A 212 -0.67 -23.73 13.00
C LEU A 212 -0.60 -24.28 11.56
N GLU A 213 -1.74 -24.32 10.86
CA GLU A 213 -1.79 -24.67 9.42
C GLU A 213 -0.96 -23.71 8.56
N GLY A 214 -0.79 -22.46 9.00
CA GLY A 214 -0.07 -21.40 8.29
C GLY A 214 1.46 -21.45 8.40
N ASN A 215 2.05 -22.54 8.92
CA ASN A 215 3.50 -22.66 9.18
C ASN A 215 4.11 -21.46 9.93
N PRO A 216 3.61 -21.13 11.12
CA PRO A 216 4.05 -19.96 11.87
C PRO A 216 5.48 -20.11 12.41
N ASP A 217 6.04 -19.01 12.92
CA ASP A 217 7.35 -19.07 13.56
C ASP A 217 7.36 -20.07 14.74
N PRO A 218 8.47 -20.79 14.98
CA PRO A 218 8.52 -21.86 15.97
C PRO A 218 8.16 -21.41 17.40
N LYS A 219 8.44 -20.15 17.76
CA LYS A 219 8.16 -19.64 19.10
C LYS A 219 6.66 -19.44 19.31
N ARG A 220 5.96 -18.86 18.34
CA ARG A 220 4.49 -18.73 18.40
C ARG A 220 3.79 -20.07 18.22
N ALA A 221 4.32 -20.96 17.37
CA ALA A 221 3.80 -22.32 17.21
C ALA A 221 3.79 -23.07 18.56
N ALA A 222 4.90 -23.05 19.29
CA ALA A 222 5.00 -23.69 20.61
C ALA A 222 3.98 -23.12 21.62
N LYS A 223 3.75 -21.81 21.59
CA LYS A 223 2.72 -21.17 22.43
C LYS A 223 1.31 -21.63 22.05
N ALA A 224 1.01 -21.72 20.76
CA ALA A 224 -0.29 -22.18 20.26
C ALA A 224 -0.54 -23.65 20.65
N HIS A 225 0.45 -24.53 20.47
CA HIS A 225 0.34 -25.93 20.92
C HIS A 225 0.08 -26.05 22.42
N LYS A 226 0.80 -25.28 23.25
CA LYS A 226 0.59 -25.27 24.70
C LYS A 226 -0.82 -24.79 25.06
N ALA A 227 -1.29 -23.72 24.41
CA ALA A 227 -2.64 -23.20 24.63
C ALA A 227 -3.72 -24.22 24.25
N LEU A 228 -3.56 -24.88 23.09
CA LEU A 228 -4.48 -25.90 22.60
C LEU A 228 -4.59 -27.08 23.57
N ALA A 229 -3.46 -27.62 24.04
CA ALA A 229 -3.46 -28.71 25.02
C ALA A 229 -4.19 -28.33 26.31
N GLY A 230 -3.98 -27.11 26.81
CA GLY A 230 -4.67 -26.61 28.01
C GLY A 230 -6.20 -26.54 27.83
N LEU A 231 -6.66 -26.09 26.67
CA LEU A 231 -8.09 -25.98 26.34
C LEU A 231 -8.77 -27.36 26.21
N GLU A 232 -8.06 -28.38 25.72
CA GLU A 232 -8.60 -29.73 25.53
C GLU A 232 -8.65 -30.54 26.84
N THR A 233 -7.74 -30.26 27.78
CA THR A 233 -7.69 -30.96 29.08
C THR A 233 -8.62 -30.37 30.16
N GLY A 234 -9.16 -29.18 29.94
CA GLY A 234 -9.88 -28.39 30.94
C GLY A 234 -11.39 -28.24 30.71
N GLY A 235 -11.99 -29.11 29.88
CA GLY A 235 -13.45 -29.17 29.63
C GLY A 235 -14.17 -30.17 30.52
#